data_AF-A3LYL2-F1
#
_entry.id   AF-A3LYL2-F1
#
_cell.length_a   1.000
_cell.length_b   1.000
_cell.length_c   1.000
_cell.angle_alpha   90.00
_cell.angle_beta   90.00
_cell.angle_gamma   90.00
#
_symmetry.space_group_name_H-M   'P 1'
#
loop_
_entity.id
_entity.type
_entity.pdbx_description
1 polymer ?
#
loop_
_entity_poly.entity_id
_entity_poly.type
_entity_poly.pdbx_seq_one_letter_code
_entity_poly.pdbx_strand_id
1 'polypeptide(L)'
;MTASTNQNIIVSDDEKLQNEKRRAIYIRPFLLFYVNSLIAEVVFLLVAIFIMSGTDDIINKVLWTLVFCPLGMGGAMGGIVNVFIVDKYYGSKAIYLTTVISVLVLGGCNILCYNLDLVFHFFGASDHPLWFHWRYPMIAFVGYSSGKLLFTDEGQKQLASFGV
;
A
#
# COMPACT_ATOMS: atom_id res chain seq x y z
N MET A 1 -2.78 -26.62 -31.35
CA MET A 1 -1.50 -25.92 -31.58
C MET A 1 -1.42 -24.78 -30.59
N THR A 2 -0.59 -24.94 -29.57
CA THR A 2 -0.33 -23.98 -28.50
C THR A 2 0.37 -22.76 -29.09
N ALA A 3 -0.35 -21.65 -29.22
CA ALA A 3 0.25 -20.36 -29.56
C ALA A 3 1.27 -20.02 -28.47
N SER A 4 2.54 -19.84 -28.84
CA SER A 4 3.54 -19.39 -27.89
C SER A 4 3.13 -18.01 -27.37
N THR A 5 2.86 -17.92 -26.07
CA THR A 5 2.50 -16.72 -25.31
C THR A 5 3.71 -15.79 -25.14
N ASN A 6 4.44 -15.50 -26.23
CA ASN A 6 5.52 -14.53 -26.22
C ASN A 6 4.89 -13.15 -26.39
N GLN A 7 5.04 -12.30 -25.38
CA GLN A 7 4.65 -10.90 -25.46
C GLN A 7 5.49 -10.25 -26.57
N ASN A 8 4.87 -9.89 -27.70
CA ASN A 8 5.58 -9.22 -28.79
C ASN A 8 6.10 -7.87 -28.27
N ILE A 9 7.42 -7.75 -28.13
CA ILE A 9 8.10 -6.54 -27.65
C ILE A 9 7.97 -5.40 -28.68
N ILE A 10 7.75 -5.75 -29.96
CA ILE A 10 7.50 -4.83 -31.06
C ILE A 10 6.01 -4.92 -31.40
N VAL A 11 5.28 -3.85 -31.11
CA VAL A 11 3.82 -3.70 -31.33
C VAL A 11 3.57 -2.44 -32.13
N SER A 12 2.47 -2.41 -32.87
CA SER A 12 2.02 -1.21 -33.60
C SER A 12 1.70 -0.05 -32.63
N ASP A 13 1.72 1.20 -33.10
CA ASP A 13 1.49 2.38 -32.24
C ASP A 13 0.13 2.33 -31.50
N ASP A 14 -0.90 1.76 -32.13
CA ASP A 14 -2.23 1.58 -31.52
C ASP A 14 -2.23 0.50 -30.42
N GLU A 15 -1.50 -0.60 -30.63
CA GLU A 15 -1.33 -1.67 -29.64
C GLU A 15 -0.47 -1.22 -28.46
N LYS A 16 0.51 -0.35 -28.71
CA LYS A 16 1.33 0.27 -27.67
C LYS A 16 0.48 1.08 -26.69
N LEU A 17 -0.43 1.92 -27.19
CA LEU A 17 -1.34 2.71 -26.35
C LEU A 17 -2.28 1.83 -25.51
N GLN A 18 -2.78 0.72 -26.07
CA GLN A 18 -3.63 -0.22 -25.33
C GLN A 18 -2.85 -0.98 -24.25
N ASN A 19 -1.61 -1.36 -24.54
CA ASN A 19 -0.72 -2.03 -23.59
C ASN A 19 -0.32 -1.10 -22.44
N GLU A 20 -0.06 0.18 -22.71
CA GLU A 20 0.21 1.19 -21.69
C GLU A 20 -0.99 1.38 -20.75
N LYS A 21 -2.21 1.46 -21.29
CA LYS A 21 -3.44 1.55 -20.50
C LYS A 21 -3.64 0.32 -19.60
N ARG A 22 -3.43 -0.89 -20.14
CA ARG A 22 -3.50 -2.12 -19.34
C ARG A 22 -2.46 -2.15 -18.24
N ARG A 23 -1.22 -1.74 -18.54
CA ARG A 23 -0.14 -1.69 -17.55
C ARG A 23 -0.46 -0.71 -16.42
N ALA A 24 -1.05 0.44 -16.73
CA ALA A 24 -1.46 1.41 -15.72
C ALA A 24 -2.45 0.80 -14.71
N ILE A 25 -3.42 0.00 -15.16
CA ILE A 25 -4.42 -0.64 -14.28
C ILE A 25 -3.74 -1.51 -13.21
N TYR A 26 -2.68 -2.27 -13.55
CA TYR A 26 -1.99 -3.13 -12.59
C TYR A 26 -0.93 -2.41 -11.74
N ILE A 27 -0.41 -1.26 -12.21
CA ILE A 27 0.57 -0.46 -11.45
C ILE A 27 -0.12 0.46 -10.44
N ARG A 28 -1.33 0.96 -10.76
CA ARG A 28 -2.11 1.87 -9.91
C ARG A 28 -2.28 1.37 -8.47
N PRO A 29 -2.69 0.11 -8.20
CA PRO A 29 -2.79 -0.39 -6.84
C PRO A 29 -1.46 -0.31 -6.08
N PHE A 30 -0.36 -0.75 -6.70
CA PHE A 30 0.97 -0.69 -6.08
C PHE A 30 1.35 0.76 -5.71
N LEU A 31 1.27 1.68 -6.66
CA LEU A 31 1.65 3.07 -6.42
C LEU A 31 0.81 3.72 -5.33
N LEU A 32 -0.50 3.47 -5.35
CA LEU A 32 -1.43 4.06 -4.40
C LEU A 32 -1.16 3.57 -2.98
N PHE A 33 -0.99 2.27 -2.79
CA PHE A 33 -0.63 1.71 -1.48
C PHE A 33 0.77 2.10 -1.04
N TYR A 34 1.74 2.17 -1.96
CA TYR A 34 3.10 2.63 -1.67
C TYR A 34 3.10 4.08 -1.15
N VAL A 35 2.48 5.01 -1.88
CA VAL A 35 2.44 6.43 -1.49
C VAL A 35 1.70 6.63 -0.18
N ASN A 36 0.54 5.99 -0.01
CA ASN A 36 -0.21 6.06 1.25
C ASN A 36 0.60 5.51 2.43
N SER A 37 1.31 4.39 2.23
CA SER A 37 2.17 3.79 3.23
C SER A 37 3.36 4.69 3.57
N LEU A 38 4.00 5.29 2.56
CA LEU A 38 5.13 6.20 2.76
C LEU A 38 4.72 7.43 3.58
N ILE A 39 3.57 8.04 3.26
CA ILE A 39 3.05 9.19 4.02
C ILE A 39 2.79 8.78 5.47
N ALA A 40 2.13 7.64 5.69
CA ALA A 40 1.85 7.15 7.04
C ALA A 40 3.13 6.88 7.85
N GLU A 41 4.10 6.22 7.23
CA GLU A 41 5.38 5.89 7.85
C GLU A 41 6.24 7.13 8.16
N VAL A 42 6.20 8.17 7.32
CA VAL A 42 6.83 9.46 7.63
C VAL A 42 6.21 10.06 8.89
N VAL A 43 4.88 10.07 9.01
CA VAL A 43 4.19 10.59 10.20
C VAL A 43 4.55 9.77 11.44
N PHE A 44 4.57 8.44 11.33
CA PHE A 44 4.92 7.57 12.44
C PHE A 44 6.39 7.70 12.87
N LEU A 45 7.31 7.87 11.91
CA LEU A 45 8.71 8.13 12.20
C LEU A 45 8.90 9.45 12.94
N LEU A 46 8.21 10.52 12.51
CA LEU A 46 8.27 11.81 13.19
C LEU A 46 7.76 11.70 14.63
N VAL A 47 6.63 11.03 14.85
CA VAL A 47 6.10 10.80 16.19
C VAL A 47 7.07 9.96 17.03
N ALA A 48 7.66 8.91 16.45
CA ALA A 48 8.63 8.08 17.16
C ALA A 48 9.86 8.89 17.61
N ILE A 49 10.42 9.73 16.74
CA ILE A 49 11.61 10.53 17.03
C ILE A 49 11.30 11.65 18.03
N PHE A 50 10.22 12.41 17.84
CA PHE A 50 9.97 13.61 18.64
C PHE A 50 9.20 13.38 19.93
N ILE A 51 8.43 12.29 20.03
CA ILE A 51 7.50 12.07 21.16
C ILE A 51 7.85 10.81 21.95
N MET A 52 8.38 9.75 21.31
CA MET A 52 8.49 8.43 21.94
C MET A 52 9.94 8.04 22.26
N SER A 53 10.68 7.51 21.27
CA SER A 53 11.97 6.82 21.46
C SER A 53 13.20 7.67 21.09
N GLY A 54 13.03 8.93 20.68
CA GLY A 54 14.15 9.80 20.38
C GLY A 54 14.96 9.40 19.15
N THR A 55 16.20 9.88 19.09
CA THR A 55 17.12 9.72 17.94
C THR A 55 18.01 8.48 18.00
N ASP A 56 17.84 7.63 19.01
CA ASP A 56 18.58 6.36 19.10
C ASP A 56 18.31 5.52 17.85
N ASP A 57 19.30 4.83 17.30
CA ASP A 57 19.17 3.98 16.11
C ASP A 57 18.47 4.62 14.88
N ILE A 58 18.63 5.94 14.69
CA ILE A 58 17.91 6.70 13.64
C ILE A 58 18.10 6.14 12.23
N ILE A 59 19.29 5.61 11.91
CA ILE A 59 19.56 5.02 10.59
C ILE A 59 18.66 3.80 10.36
N ASN A 60 18.53 2.93 11.36
CA ASN A 60 17.69 1.75 11.29
C ASN A 60 16.21 2.13 11.22
N LYS A 61 15.77 3.12 12.01
CA LYS A 61 14.40 3.66 11.95
C LYS A 61 14.07 4.17 10.55
N VAL A 62 14.95 5.01 9.98
CA VAL A 62 14.76 5.61 8.66
C VAL A 62 14.74 4.55 7.55
N LEU A 63 15.69 3.60 7.54
CA LEU A 63 15.71 2.54 6.53
C LEU A 63 14.48 1.64 6.64
N TRP A 64 14.08 1.30 7.87
CA TRP A 64 12.89 0.47 8.10
C TRP A 64 11.62 1.18 7.62
N THR A 65 11.37 2.41 8.08
CA THR A 65 10.10 3.11 7.81
C THR A 65 10.03 3.77 6.43
N LEU A 66 11.13 4.23 5.84
CA LEU A 66 11.08 4.94 4.55
C LEU A 66 11.41 4.07 3.35
N VAL A 67 12.12 2.96 3.54
CA VAL A 67 12.53 2.08 2.43
C VAL A 67 11.78 0.76 2.51
N PHE A 68 12.02 -0.04 3.55
CA PHE A 68 11.53 -1.42 3.59
C PHE A 68 10.01 -1.51 3.78
N CYS A 69 9.46 -0.76 4.74
CA CYS A 69 8.04 -0.86 5.08
C CYS A 69 7.13 -0.37 3.93
N PRO A 70 7.33 0.82 3.34
CA PRO A 70 6.46 1.32 2.27
C PRO A 70 6.54 0.46 1.00
N LEU A 71 7.75 0.00 0.65
CA LEU A 71 7.93 -0.92 -0.48
C LEU A 71 7.27 -2.28 -0.21
N GLY A 72 7.44 -2.83 0.99
CA GLY A 72 6.83 -4.10 1.40
C GLY A 72 5.31 -4.04 1.42
N MET A 73 4.74 -3.01 2.07
CA MET A 73 3.29 -2.80 2.16
C MET A 73 2.69 -2.50 0.78
N GLY A 74 3.31 -1.61 0.00
CA GLY A 74 2.88 -1.28 -1.36
C GLY A 74 2.93 -2.48 -2.29
N GLY A 75 4.02 -3.26 -2.24
CA GLY A 75 4.20 -4.49 -3.01
C GLY A 75 3.18 -5.57 -2.65
N ALA A 76 3.03 -5.86 -1.35
CA ALA A 76 2.09 -6.87 -0.87
C ALA A 76 0.64 -6.48 -1.20
N MET A 77 0.22 -5.26 -0.86
CA MET A 77 -1.15 -4.81 -1.13
C MET A 77 -1.43 -4.68 -2.62
N GLY A 78 -0.52 -4.09 -3.40
CA GLY A 78 -0.66 -3.99 -4.85
C GLY A 78 -0.78 -5.36 -5.51
N GLY A 79 0.08 -6.32 -5.13
CA GLY A 79 0.03 -7.68 -5.64
C GLY A 79 -1.27 -8.42 -5.27
N ILE A 80 -1.67 -8.37 -4.00
CA ILE A 80 -2.90 -9.03 -3.54
C ILE A 80 -4.13 -8.41 -4.22
N VAL A 81 -4.22 -7.08 -4.30
CA VAL A 81 -5.34 -6.40 -4.96
C VAL A 81 -5.39 -6.73 -6.45
N ASN A 82 -4.24 -6.79 -7.13
CA ASN A 82 -4.17 -7.23 -8.53
C ASN A 82 -4.67 -8.67 -8.72
N VAL A 83 -4.27 -9.59 -7.85
CA VAL A 83 -4.62 -11.01 -7.98
C VAL A 83 -6.09 -11.27 -7.63
N PHE A 84 -6.61 -10.63 -6.59
CA PHE A 84 -7.92 -10.96 -6.02
C PHE A 84 -9.06 -10.02 -6.44
N ILE A 85 -8.75 -8.77 -6.82
CA ILE A 85 -9.78 -7.74 -7.05
C ILE A 85 -9.79 -7.23 -8.48
N VAL A 86 -8.62 -6.86 -9.02
CA VAL A 86 -8.52 -6.33 -10.39
C VAL A 86 -9.10 -7.33 -11.39
N ASP A 87 -9.86 -6.82 -12.37
CA ASP A 87 -10.64 -7.55 -13.38
C ASP A 87 -11.78 -8.47 -12.86
N LYS A 88 -11.94 -8.63 -11.54
CA LYS A 88 -12.93 -9.54 -10.93
C LYS A 88 -14.08 -8.81 -10.27
N TYR A 89 -13.81 -7.68 -9.64
CA TYR A 89 -14.80 -6.90 -8.90
C TYR A 89 -14.70 -5.42 -9.24
N TYR A 90 -15.83 -4.71 -9.18
CA TYR A 90 -15.90 -3.26 -9.37
C TYR A 90 -16.95 -2.64 -8.43
N GLY A 91 -16.87 -1.34 -8.18
CA GLY A 91 -17.80 -0.61 -7.31
C GLY A 91 -17.74 -1.01 -5.84
N SER A 92 -18.88 -0.94 -5.14
CA SER A 92 -18.96 -1.13 -3.68
C SER A 92 -18.40 -2.46 -3.17
N LYS A 93 -18.53 -3.54 -3.94
CA LYS A 93 -17.97 -4.86 -3.58
C LYS A 93 -16.44 -4.82 -3.56
N ALA A 94 -15.83 -4.22 -4.57
CA ALA A 94 -14.37 -4.09 -4.64
C ALA A 94 -13.83 -3.17 -3.53
N ILE A 95 -14.54 -2.10 -3.21
CA ILE A 95 -14.20 -1.20 -2.10
C ILE A 95 -14.19 -1.95 -0.76
N TYR A 96 -15.25 -2.70 -0.47
CA TYR A 96 -15.35 -3.47 0.78
C TYR A 96 -14.27 -4.55 0.87
N LEU A 97 -14.04 -5.30 -0.22
CA LEU A 97 -12.98 -6.30 -0.27
C LEU A 97 -11.59 -5.69 -0.06
N THR A 98 -11.33 -4.53 -0.68
CA THR A 98 -10.06 -3.82 -0.49
C THR A 98 -9.88 -3.39 0.96
N THR A 99 -10.95 -2.87 1.58
CA THR A 99 -10.96 -2.48 2.99
C THR A 99 -10.63 -3.66 3.91
N VAL A 100 -11.32 -4.79 3.71
CA VAL A 100 -11.10 -6.01 4.52
C VAL A 100 -9.66 -6.53 4.33
N ILE A 101 -9.18 -6.60 3.09
CA ILE A 101 -7.80 -7.03 2.81
C ILE A 101 -6.80 -6.08 3.46
N SER A 102 -6.99 -4.76 3.38
CA SER A 102 -6.13 -3.79 4.04
C SER A 102 -6.07 -4.03 5.55
N VAL A 103 -7.21 -4.24 6.21
CA VAL A 103 -7.25 -4.52 7.65
C VAL A 103 -6.52 -5.83 7.97
N LEU A 104 -6.72 -6.89 7.19
CA LEU A 104 -6.07 -8.18 7.44
C LEU A 104 -4.55 -8.12 7.20
N VAL A 105 -4.13 -7.56 6.07
CA VAL A 105 -2.72 -7.55 5.64
C VAL A 105 -1.95 -6.47 6.38
N LEU A 106 -2.35 -5.20 6.25
CA LEU A 106 -1.65 -4.09 6.92
C LEU A 106 -1.84 -4.13 8.42
N GLY A 107 -2.99 -4.62 8.91
CA GLY A 107 -3.17 -4.88 10.33
C GLY A 107 -2.24 -5.98 10.83
N GLY A 108 -2.04 -7.06 10.06
CA GLY A 108 -1.03 -8.07 10.34
C GLY A 108 0.39 -7.50 10.34
N CYS A 109 0.75 -6.66 9.37
CA CYS A 109 2.01 -5.93 9.34
C CYS A 109 2.19 -5.04 10.58
N ASN A 110 1.14 -4.37 11.02
CA ASN A 110 1.18 -3.55 12.23
C ASN A 110 1.42 -4.38 13.50
N ILE A 111 0.79 -5.56 13.62
CA ILE A 111 1.07 -6.50 14.72
C ILE A 111 2.53 -6.94 14.68
N LEU A 112 3.04 -7.26 13.49
CA LEU A 112 4.44 -7.65 13.33
C LEU A 112 5.38 -6.52 13.78
N CYS A 113 5.14 -5.28 13.34
CA CYS A 113 5.92 -4.12 13.76
C CYS A 113 5.85 -3.88 15.27
N TYR A 114 4.66 -4.02 15.88
CA TYR A 114 4.50 -3.91 17.33
C TYR A 114 5.35 -4.96 18.07
N ASN A 115 5.29 -6.23 17.66
CA ASN A 115 6.05 -7.31 18.31
C ASN A 115 7.56 -7.17 18.09
N LEU A 116 8.00 -6.78 16.89
CA LEU A 116 9.40 -6.51 16.62
C LEU A 116 9.90 -5.35 17.49
N ASP A 117 9.07 -4.32 17.67
CA ASP A 117 9.45 -3.17 18.47
C ASP A 117 9.54 -3.47 19.97
N LEU A 118 8.77 -4.44 20.48
CA LEU A 118 8.93 -4.94 21.84
C LEU A 118 10.26 -5.67 22.06
N VAL A 119 10.94 -6.10 21.00
CA VAL A 119 12.26 -6.76 21.05
C VAL A 119 13.39 -5.77 20.79
N PHE A 120 13.24 -4.90 19.79
CA PHE A 120 14.30 -3.97 19.36
C PHE A 120 14.23 -2.59 20.00
N HIS A 121 13.07 -2.19 20.55
CA HIS A 121 12.83 -0.91 21.22
C HIS A 121 13.13 0.34 20.36
N PHE A 122 12.82 0.28 19.07
CA PHE A 122 13.07 1.36 18.12
C PHE A 122 11.99 2.45 18.14
N PHE A 123 10.71 2.14 18.33
CA PHE A 123 9.59 3.04 18.06
C PHE A 123 8.75 3.37 19.30
N GLY A 124 9.06 2.79 20.46
CA GLY A 124 8.41 3.10 21.75
C GLY A 124 7.14 2.29 22.02
N ALA A 125 7.00 1.08 21.45
CA ALA A 125 5.87 0.18 21.69
C ALA A 125 5.72 -0.21 23.17
N SER A 126 6.82 -0.34 23.91
CA SER A 126 6.81 -0.67 25.34
C SER A 126 6.14 0.43 26.18
N ASP A 127 6.45 1.69 25.90
CA ASP A 127 5.96 2.83 26.68
C ASP A 127 4.57 3.31 26.21
N HIS A 128 4.26 3.11 24.94
CA HIS A 128 3.04 3.63 24.31
C HIS A 128 2.34 2.59 23.42
N PRO A 129 1.89 1.44 23.97
CA PRO A 129 1.31 0.35 23.19
C PRO A 129 0.03 0.76 22.44
N LEU A 130 -0.77 1.66 23.01
CA LEU A 130 -2.00 2.15 22.38
C LEU A 130 -1.71 2.91 21.06
N TRP A 131 -0.51 3.49 20.91
CA TRP A 131 -0.11 4.16 19.67
C TRP A 131 0.03 3.19 18.47
N PHE A 132 0.24 1.90 18.73
CA PHE A 132 0.26 0.90 17.67
C PHE A 132 -1.15 0.42 17.33
N HIS A 133 -2.03 0.31 18.32
CA HIS A 133 -3.41 -0.14 18.10
C HIS A 133 -4.32 0.94 17.51
N TRP A 134 -4.07 2.24 17.72
CA TRP A 134 -4.88 3.29 17.08
C TRP A 134 -4.76 3.30 15.55
N ARG A 135 -3.73 2.64 15.00
CA ARG A 135 -3.48 2.55 13.56
C ARG A 135 -4.52 1.71 12.82
N TYR A 136 -5.23 0.78 13.47
CA TYR A 136 -6.24 -0.06 12.79
C TYR A 136 -7.40 0.73 12.17
N PRO A 137 -8.04 1.69 12.87
CA PRO A 137 -8.97 2.62 12.25
C PRO A 137 -8.42 3.32 11.01
N MET A 138 -7.16 3.80 11.08
CA MET A 138 -6.51 4.45 9.93
C MET A 138 -6.30 3.47 8.77
N ILE A 139 -5.87 2.24 9.05
CA ILE A 139 -5.73 1.18 8.03
C ILE A 139 -7.06 0.90 7.34
N ALA A 140 -8.16 0.79 8.10
CA ALA A 140 -9.48 0.60 7.53
C ALA A 140 -9.89 1.77 6.64
N PHE A 141 -9.67 3.01 7.11
CA PHE A 141 -9.96 4.20 6.33
C PHE A 141 -9.15 4.26 5.03
N VAL A 142 -7.84 3.98 5.09
CA VAL A 142 -6.96 3.95 3.92
C VAL A 142 -7.37 2.85 2.96
N GLY A 143 -7.75 1.66 3.44
CA GLY A 143 -8.26 0.59 2.59
C GLY A 143 -9.55 0.97 1.86
N TYR A 144 -10.47 1.63 2.56
CA TYR A 144 -11.71 2.12 1.98
C TYR A 144 -11.49 3.22 0.95
N SER A 145 -10.67 4.23 1.26
CA SER A 145 -10.36 5.34 0.34
C SER A 145 -9.60 4.86 -0.88
N SER A 146 -8.62 3.96 -0.70
CA SER A 146 -7.89 3.29 -1.78
C SER A 146 -8.82 2.49 -2.68
N GLY A 147 -9.73 1.72 -2.09
CA GLY A 147 -10.74 0.98 -2.84
C GLY A 147 -11.66 1.90 -3.65
N LYS A 148 -12.07 3.05 -3.10
CA LYS A 148 -12.88 4.03 -3.84
C LYS A 148 -12.12 4.60 -5.02
N LEU A 149 -10.86 4.97 -4.85
CA LEU A 149 -10.03 5.50 -5.92
C LEU A 149 -9.81 4.48 -7.03
N LEU A 150 -9.56 3.21 -6.67
CA LEU A 150 -9.23 2.15 -7.63
C LEU A 150 -10.44 1.59 -8.38
N PHE A 151 -11.63 1.55 -7.77
CA PHE A 151 -12.76 0.77 -8.27
C PHE A 151 -14.06 1.56 -8.47
N THR A 152 -13.97 2.89 -8.62
CA THR A 152 -15.11 3.75 -9.01
C THR A 152 -14.74 4.66 -10.16
N ASP A 153 -15.72 5.07 -10.96
CA ASP A 153 -15.50 5.94 -12.11
C ASP A 153 -14.98 7.31 -11.69
N GLU A 154 -15.51 7.87 -10.60
CA GLU A 154 -15.04 9.12 -10.01
C GLU A 154 -13.60 8.98 -9.50
N GLY A 155 -13.29 7.87 -8.85
CA GLY A 155 -11.95 7.57 -8.34
C GLY A 155 -10.91 7.44 -9.45
N GLN A 156 -11.24 6.72 -10.53
CA GLN A 156 -10.37 6.57 -11.68
C GLN A 156 -10.13 7.90 -12.42
N LYS A 157 -11.14 8.77 -12.50
CA LYS A 157 -10.99 10.14 -13.02
C LYS A 157 -10.05 10.97 -12.16
N GLN A 158 -10.15 10.87 -10.83
CA GLN A 158 -9.24 11.55 -9.91
C GLN A 158 -7.80 11.05 -10.07
N LEU A 159 -7.58 9.73 -10.12
CA LEU A 159 -6.24 9.17 -10.34
C LEU A 159 -5.64 9.63 -11.66
N ALA A 160 -6.43 9.63 -12.74
CA ALA A 160 -5.98 10.13 -14.04
C ALA A 160 -5.60 11.63 -13.98
N SER A 161 -6.29 12.44 -13.17
CA SER A 161 -5.93 13.84 -12.97
C SER A 161 -4.61 14.04 -12.21
N PHE A 162 -4.22 13.07 -11.38
CA PHE A 162 -2.92 13.05 -10.69
C PHE A 162 -1.79 12.47 -11.54
N GLY A 163 -2.06 12.12 -12.80
CA GLY A 163 -1.08 11.48 -13.68
C GLY A 163 -0.82 10.01 -13.33
N VAL A 164 -1.72 9.37 -12.57
CA VAL A 164 -1.63 7.98 -12.11
C VAL A 164 -2.69 7.11 -12.77
#